data_AF-A0A0K2W0X7-F1
#
_entry.id   AF-A0A0K2W0X7-F1
#
_cell.length_a   1.000
_cell.length_b   1.000
_cell.length_c   1.000
_cell.angle_alpha   90.00
_cell.angle_beta   90.00
_cell.angle_gamma   90.00
#
_symmetry.space_group_name_H-M   'P 1'
#
loop_
_entity.id
_entity.type
_entity.pdbx_description
1 polymer ?
#
loop_
_entity_poly.entity_id
_entity_poly.type
_entity_poly.pdbx_seq_one_letter_code
_entity_poly.pdbx_strand_id
1 'polypeptide(L)'
;MKHAQAREAAAALFNDQRNPFGAFSLGSETHHAVTIPDAVRRCRWIAVDINASAFGLYFVSPSPERARLVACFDSDYPGTAVATKFISGANGEDMVRHSRLSTAPRWWADDGAAGSRHVFQPLAWAEPTAPLAPGTNGIAFPVHADRGQCGLVVFLGSEIALTDDTLCEIHARSFALFAAVARIRPGDTGRTRSISKRELECLKLTANGNTSEEIAKLLKLSVHTANQYLTQSTQKLNAVNRNQAVAKALRLGLIE
;
A
#
# COMPACT_ATOMS: atom_id res chain seq x y z
N MET A 1 12.81 27.91 -44.14
CA MET A 1 13.44 26.62 -43.76
C MET A 1 13.89 26.54 -42.28
N LYS A 2 14.25 27.64 -41.59
CA LYS A 2 14.69 27.60 -40.17
C LYS A 2 13.59 27.33 -39.11
N HIS A 3 12.32 27.68 -39.37
CA HIS A 3 11.25 27.53 -38.39
C HIS A 3 10.68 26.10 -38.26
N ALA A 4 10.77 25.28 -39.32
CA ALA A 4 10.32 23.89 -39.29
C ALA A 4 11.28 23.02 -38.45
N GLN A 5 12.60 23.21 -38.65
CA GLN A 5 13.64 22.51 -37.89
C GLN A 5 13.65 22.87 -36.40
N ALA A 6 13.32 24.12 -36.04
CA ALA A 6 13.20 24.53 -34.64
C ALA A 6 11.99 23.89 -33.94
N ARG A 7 10.91 23.61 -34.68
CA ARG A 7 9.69 23.00 -34.17
C ARG A 7 9.82 21.47 -34.04
N GLU A 8 10.56 20.83 -34.96
CA GLU A 8 10.99 19.43 -34.84
C GLU A 8 12.01 19.22 -33.71
N ALA A 9 12.96 20.14 -33.51
CA ALA A 9 13.89 20.09 -32.39
C ALA A 9 13.19 20.29 -31.03
N ALA A 10 12.19 21.18 -30.97
CA ALA A 10 11.36 21.34 -29.77
C ALA A 10 10.50 20.10 -29.51
N ALA A 11 9.88 19.50 -30.55
CA ALA A 11 9.13 18.26 -30.43
C ALA A 11 10.01 17.08 -29.97
N ALA A 12 11.26 16.99 -30.45
CA ALA A 12 12.22 15.98 -30.01
C ALA A 12 12.65 16.16 -28.54
N LEU A 13 12.74 17.41 -28.05
CA LEU A 13 13.01 17.71 -26.64
C LEU A 13 11.84 17.36 -25.69
N PHE A 14 10.59 17.44 -26.16
CA PHE A 14 9.42 17.04 -25.38
C PHE A 14 9.14 15.52 -25.43
N ASN A 15 9.56 14.84 -26.50
CA ASN A 15 9.36 13.39 -26.66
C ASN A 15 10.42 12.55 -25.92
N ASP A 16 11.48 13.19 -25.42
CA ASP A 16 12.54 12.55 -24.63
C ASP A 16 12.25 12.66 -23.11
N GLN A 17 10.97 12.55 -22.70
CA GLN A 17 10.59 12.25 -21.32
C GLN A 17 11.04 10.83 -20.95
N ARG A 18 12.36 10.63 -20.93
CA ARG A 18 12.99 9.56 -20.18
C ARG A 18 12.72 9.87 -18.72
N ASN A 19 11.79 9.13 -18.14
CA ASN A 19 11.65 9.01 -16.69
C ASN A 19 13.08 9.00 -16.08
N PRO A 20 13.46 9.97 -15.23
CA PRO A 20 14.82 10.11 -14.73
C PRO A 20 15.26 8.92 -13.85
N PHE A 21 14.37 7.95 -13.64
CA PHE A 21 14.60 6.70 -12.92
C PHE A 21 14.69 5.45 -13.81
N GLY A 22 14.72 5.61 -15.15
CA GLY A 22 14.85 4.51 -16.10
C GLY A 22 13.55 3.73 -16.33
N ALA A 23 13.51 2.95 -17.41
CA ALA A 23 12.45 1.96 -17.62
C ALA A 23 12.46 0.97 -16.44
N PHE A 24 11.32 0.84 -15.77
CA PHE A 24 11.16 -0.01 -14.60
C PHE A 24 11.45 -1.46 -14.99
N SER A 25 12.64 -1.96 -14.63
CA SER A 25 12.96 -3.38 -14.76
C SER A 25 12.56 -4.06 -13.45
N LEU A 26 11.52 -4.91 -13.49
CA LEU A 26 11.22 -5.86 -12.42
C LEU A 26 12.50 -6.67 -12.13
N GLY A 27 13.21 -6.33 -11.06
CA GLY A 27 14.48 -6.97 -10.67
C GLY A 27 15.67 -6.03 -10.46
N SER A 28 15.56 -4.72 -10.75
CA SER A 28 16.65 -3.78 -10.41
C SER A 28 16.63 -3.47 -8.90
N GLU A 29 17.53 -4.07 -8.15
CA GLU A 29 17.86 -3.73 -6.75
C GLU A 29 18.44 -2.30 -6.67
N THR A 30 17.61 -1.26 -6.82
CA THR A 30 18.03 0.07 -6.38
C THR A 30 17.90 0.14 -4.86
N HIS A 31 18.95 -0.28 -4.16
CA HIS A 31 19.19 -0.10 -2.71
C HIS A 31 19.27 1.37 -2.26
N HIS A 32 18.72 2.33 -3.00
CA HIS A 32 18.65 3.70 -2.53
C HIS A 32 17.60 3.80 -1.43
N ALA A 33 18.01 4.28 -0.25
CA ALA A 33 17.10 4.64 0.82
C ALA A 33 16.15 5.72 0.30
N VAL A 34 14.94 5.31 -0.08
CA VAL A 34 13.90 6.22 -0.57
C VAL A 34 13.47 7.09 0.61
N THR A 35 13.65 8.41 0.53
CA THR A 35 13.10 9.32 1.55
C THR A 35 11.62 9.59 1.26
N ILE A 36 10.86 10.10 2.24
CA ILE A 36 9.47 10.53 2.00
C ILE A 36 9.39 11.59 0.90
N PRO A 37 10.24 12.64 0.85
CA PRO A 37 10.29 13.57 -0.29
C PRO A 37 10.53 12.90 -1.64
N ASP A 38 11.39 11.88 -1.72
CA ASP A 38 11.61 11.15 -2.98
C ASP A 38 10.37 10.35 -3.40
N ALA A 39 9.68 9.73 -2.43
CA ALA A 39 8.42 9.04 -2.67
C ALA A 39 7.32 10.01 -3.15
N VAL A 40 7.22 11.20 -2.55
CA VAL A 40 6.30 12.27 -2.99
C VAL A 40 6.62 12.67 -4.44
N ARG A 41 7.90 12.87 -4.78
CA ARG A 41 8.33 13.22 -6.13
C ARG A 41 7.96 12.13 -7.15
N ARG A 42 8.16 10.86 -6.81
CA ARG A 42 7.76 9.72 -7.66
C ARG A 42 6.25 9.65 -7.85
N CYS A 43 5.47 9.81 -6.77
CA CYS A 43 4.01 9.81 -6.84
C CYS A 43 3.50 10.96 -7.72
N ARG A 44 4.14 12.14 -7.63
CA ARG A 44 3.82 13.29 -8.49
C ARG A 44 4.04 13.01 -9.97
N TRP A 45 5.12 12.32 -10.34
CA TRP A 45 5.33 11.90 -11.73
C TRP A 45 4.27 10.91 -12.20
N ILE A 46 3.89 9.93 -11.37
CA ILE A 46 2.77 9.02 -11.68
C ILE A 46 1.47 9.82 -11.91
N ALA A 47 1.18 10.82 -11.06
CA ALA A 47 0.01 11.67 -11.22
C ALA A 47 0.03 12.46 -12.53
N VAL A 48 1.19 12.98 -12.95
CA VAL A 48 1.36 13.68 -14.23
C VAL A 48 1.07 12.76 -15.42
N ASP A 49 1.56 11.52 -15.39
CA ASP A 49 1.40 10.56 -16.49
C ASP A 49 -0.07 10.22 -16.79
N ILE A 50 -0.94 10.32 -15.78
CA ILE A 50 -2.40 10.09 -15.91
C ILE A 50 -3.22 11.38 -15.85
N ASN A 51 -2.57 12.55 -15.86
CA ASN A 51 -3.20 13.85 -15.75
C ASN A 51 -4.10 14.04 -14.50
N ALA A 52 -3.67 13.48 -13.37
CA ALA A 52 -4.30 13.70 -12.07
C ALA A 52 -3.81 15.02 -11.44
N SER A 53 -4.73 15.80 -10.87
CA SER A 53 -4.43 17.09 -10.24
C SER A 53 -3.95 16.96 -8.79
N ALA A 54 -4.32 15.87 -8.11
CA ALA A 54 -3.85 15.57 -6.77
C ALA A 54 -3.64 14.07 -6.55
N PHE A 55 -2.88 13.72 -5.51
CA PHE A 55 -2.57 12.35 -5.16
C PHE A 55 -2.42 12.17 -3.66
N GLY A 56 -2.51 10.94 -3.18
CA GLY A 56 -2.24 10.60 -1.79
C GLY A 56 -1.82 9.14 -1.61
N LEU A 57 -0.95 8.88 -0.65
CA LEU A 57 -0.57 7.53 -0.25
C LEU A 57 -1.00 7.30 1.20
N TYR A 58 -1.77 6.23 1.42
CA TYR A 58 -2.39 5.91 2.69
C TYR A 58 -2.00 4.50 3.13
N PHE A 59 -1.73 4.32 4.42
CA PHE A 59 -1.61 3.01 5.04
C PHE A 59 -2.95 2.60 5.65
N VAL A 60 -3.31 1.34 5.51
CA VAL A 60 -4.39 0.77 6.31
C VAL A 60 -3.86 0.52 7.73
N SER A 61 -4.59 0.97 8.75
CA SER A 61 -4.19 0.74 10.14
C SER A 61 -4.06 -0.77 10.43
N PRO A 62 -3.06 -1.19 11.23
CA PRO A 62 -2.87 -2.63 11.51
C PRO A 62 -3.96 -3.20 12.44
N SER A 63 -4.67 -2.35 13.19
CA SER A 63 -5.73 -2.79 14.11
C SER A 63 -7.04 -3.07 13.36
N PRO A 64 -7.59 -4.30 13.44
CA PRO A 64 -8.89 -4.60 12.86
C PRO A 64 -10.06 -3.90 13.57
N GLU A 65 -9.92 -3.56 14.86
CA GLU A 65 -10.98 -2.92 15.66
C GLU A 65 -11.11 -1.41 15.41
N ARG A 66 -10.09 -0.79 14.82
CA ARG A 66 -10.07 0.63 14.43
C ARG A 66 -9.46 0.77 13.03
N ALA A 67 -10.02 0.02 12.11
CA ALA A 67 -9.66 0.01 10.71
C ALA A 67 -9.87 1.41 10.11
N ARG A 68 -8.78 2.08 9.72
CA ARG A 68 -8.82 3.40 9.07
C ARG A 68 -7.67 3.58 8.10
N LEU A 69 -7.84 4.49 7.15
CA LEU A 69 -6.75 4.98 6.31
C LEU A 69 -5.93 6.03 7.08
N VAL A 70 -4.62 5.88 7.05
CA VAL A 70 -3.66 6.81 7.67
C VAL A 70 -2.79 7.37 6.56
N ALA A 71 -2.98 8.64 6.25
CA ALA A 71 -2.16 9.33 5.27
C ALA A 71 -0.66 9.22 5.62
N CYS A 72 0.15 8.96 4.60
CA CYS A 72 1.61 9.06 4.66
C CYS A 72 2.08 10.41 4.12
N PHE A 73 1.56 10.78 2.95
CA PHE A 73 1.76 12.07 2.31
C PHE A 73 0.66 12.25 1.25
N ASP A 74 0.51 13.49 0.77
CA ASP A 74 -0.36 13.83 -0.35
C ASP A 74 0.28 14.92 -1.23
N SER A 75 -0.49 15.46 -2.18
CA SER A 75 -0.07 16.50 -3.11
C SER A 75 0.46 17.77 -2.43
N ASP A 76 -0.01 18.07 -1.23
CA ASP A 76 0.27 19.30 -0.49
C ASP A 76 1.47 19.14 0.46
N TYR A 77 2.15 17.99 0.42
CA TYR A 77 3.33 17.70 1.26
C TYR A 77 4.34 18.88 1.26
N PRO A 78 4.83 19.31 2.44
CA PRO A 78 4.68 18.69 3.77
C PRO A 78 3.37 19.01 4.51
N GLY A 79 2.47 19.77 3.89
CA GLY A 79 1.12 20.01 4.37
C GLY A 79 0.18 18.80 4.20
N THR A 80 -1.12 19.05 4.26
CA THR A 80 -2.14 18.00 4.10
C THR A 80 -3.34 18.58 3.37
N ALA A 81 -3.70 17.95 2.26
CA ALA A 81 -4.83 18.33 1.44
C ALA A 81 -6.15 18.16 2.20
N VAL A 82 -7.14 18.99 1.85
CA VAL A 82 -8.49 18.89 2.43
C VAL A 82 -9.12 17.53 2.12
N ALA A 83 -8.97 17.03 0.89
CA ALA A 83 -9.48 15.72 0.47
C ALA A 83 -8.92 14.57 1.33
N THR A 84 -7.65 14.64 1.74
CA THR A 84 -7.00 13.65 2.61
C THR A 84 -7.72 13.49 3.95
N LYS A 85 -8.29 14.57 4.50
CA LYS A 85 -9.05 14.53 5.76
C LYS A 85 -10.36 13.74 5.62
N PHE A 86 -11.03 13.85 4.46
CA PHE A 86 -12.23 13.08 4.16
C PHE A 86 -11.90 11.60 3.93
N ILE A 87 -10.87 11.32 3.11
CA ILE A 87 -10.43 9.96 2.78
C ILE A 87 -9.97 9.19 4.04
N SER A 88 -9.26 9.87 4.95
CA SER A 88 -8.80 9.28 6.22
C SER A 88 -9.88 9.22 7.30
N GLY A 89 -11.05 9.82 7.05
CA GLY A 89 -12.19 9.90 7.96
C GLY A 89 -13.14 8.70 7.84
N ALA A 90 -14.42 8.92 8.16
CA ALA A 90 -15.45 7.88 8.20
C ALA A 90 -15.71 7.22 6.83
N ASN A 91 -15.48 7.94 5.72
CA ASN A 91 -15.73 7.44 4.37
C ASN A 91 -14.69 6.40 3.91
N GLY A 92 -13.59 6.23 4.65
CA GLY A 92 -12.53 5.30 4.30
C GLY A 92 -12.80 3.84 4.68
N GLU A 93 -13.86 3.53 5.43
CA GLU A 93 -14.07 2.18 5.98
C GLU A 93 -14.22 1.10 4.89
N ASP A 94 -15.01 1.38 3.85
CA ASP A 94 -15.19 0.46 2.73
C ASP A 94 -13.86 0.24 1.99
N MET A 95 -13.10 1.30 1.75
CA MET A 95 -11.76 1.21 1.14
C MET A 95 -10.76 0.45 1.99
N VAL A 96 -10.85 0.56 3.32
CA VAL A 96 -10.02 -0.25 4.22
C VAL A 96 -10.36 -1.73 4.07
N ARG A 97 -11.66 -2.09 4.02
CA ARG A 97 -12.08 -3.47 3.82
C ARG A 97 -11.63 -3.99 2.45
N HIS A 98 -11.89 -3.23 1.40
CA HIS A 98 -11.52 -3.57 0.02
C HIS A 98 -10.01 -3.79 -0.10
N SER A 99 -9.20 -2.88 0.45
CA SER A 99 -7.73 -2.98 0.40
C SER A 99 -7.15 -4.18 1.15
N ARG A 100 -7.92 -4.87 2.00
CA ARG A 100 -7.48 -6.09 2.69
C ARG A 100 -7.85 -7.37 1.95
N LEU A 101 -8.82 -7.30 1.04
CA LEU A 101 -9.46 -8.46 0.42
C LEU A 101 -9.24 -8.51 -1.10
N SER A 102 -8.95 -7.37 -1.71
CA SER A 102 -8.83 -7.23 -3.16
C SER A 102 -7.71 -6.28 -3.53
N THR A 103 -7.15 -6.49 -4.71
CA THR A 103 -6.23 -5.57 -5.37
C THR A 103 -6.91 -4.78 -6.49
N ALA A 104 -8.18 -5.05 -6.82
CA ALA A 104 -8.87 -4.38 -7.92
C ALA A 104 -8.93 -2.86 -7.69
N PRO A 105 -8.52 -2.03 -8.67
CA PRO A 105 -8.68 -0.58 -8.57
C PRO A 105 -10.14 -0.18 -8.37
N ARG A 106 -10.36 0.92 -7.63
CA ARG A 106 -11.69 1.48 -7.38
C ARG A 106 -11.77 2.89 -7.91
N TRP A 107 -12.78 3.22 -8.71
CA TRP A 107 -12.96 4.56 -9.25
C TRP A 107 -14.27 5.18 -8.80
N TRP A 108 -14.31 6.50 -8.76
CA TRP A 108 -15.52 7.27 -8.53
C TRP A 108 -15.53 8.54 -9.38
N ALA A 109 -16.74 8.97 -9.68
CA ALA A 109 -16.99 10.28 -10.23
C ALA A 109 -18.19 10.84 -9.48
N ASP A 110 -18.04 12.04 -8.92
CA ASP A 110 -19.15 12.83 -8.41
C ASP A 110 -19.92 13.38 -9.62
N ASP A 111 -21.24 13.26 -9.60
CA ASP A 111 -22.11 13.68 -10.69
C ASP A 111 -22.09 15.21 -10.89
N GLY A 112 -21.62 15.97 -9.89
CA GLY A 112 -21.36 17.41 -10.00
C GLY A 112 -20.10 17.78 -10.79
N ALA A 113 -19.23 16.82 -11.09
CA ALA A 113 -17.98 17.05 -11.81
C ALA A 113 -18.02 16.33 -13.18
N ALA A 114 -18.38 17.09 -14.21
CA ALA A 114 -18.52 16.58 -15.57
C ALA A 114 -17.22 15.91 -16.06
N GLY A 115 -17.35 14.79 -16.77
CA GLY A 115 -16.30 14.30 -17.66
C GLY A 115 -15.44 13.13 -17.19
N SER A 116 -15.42 12.69 -15.93
CA SER A 116 -14.47 11.60 -15.56
C SER A 116 -15.07 10.20 -15.64
N ARG A 117 -16.40 10.05 -15.47
CA ARG A 117 -17.07 8.74 -15.45
C ARG A 117 -16.84 7.92 -16.72
N HIS A 118 -16.86 8.57 -17.89
CA HIS A 118 -16.71 7.90 -19.18
C HIS A 118 -15.28 7.37 -19.42
N VAL A 119 -14.28 7.91 -18.71
CA VAL A 119 -12.90 7.42 -18.76
C VAL A 119 -12.75 6.13 -17.96
N PHE A 120 -13.41 6.05 -16.80
CA PHE A 120 -13.26 4.92 -15.90
C PHE A 120 -14.21 3.75 -16.19
N GLN A 121 -15.42 4.03 -16.67
CA GLN A 121 -16.44 3.01 -16.92
C GLN A 121 -16.00 1.89 -17.90
N PRO A 122 -15.19 2.15 -18.94
CA PRO A 122 -14.70 1.10 -19.84
C PRO A 122 -13.59 0.22 -19.25
N LEU A 123 -12.94 0.63 -18.15
CA LEU A 123 -11.81 -0.09 -17.57
C LEU A 123 -12.27 -1.45 -17.02
N ALA A 124 -11.76 -2.54 -17.59
CA ALA A 124 -12.30 -3.87 -17.33
C ALA A 124 -12.07 -4.37 -15.89
N TRP A 125 -10.98 -3.92 -15.26
CA TRP A 125 -10.55 -4.34 -13.92
C TRP A 125 -10.83 -3.29 -12.83
N ALA A 126 -11.31 -2.10 -13.18
CA ALA A 126 -11.59 -1.06 -12.20
C ALA A 126 -13.07 -1.05 -11.83
N GLU A 127 -13.37 -1.20 -10.54
CA GLU A 127 -14.74 -1.26 -10.05
C GLU A 127 -15.23 0.11 -9.52
N PRO A 128 -16.51 0.47 -9.69
CA PRO A 128 -17.02 1.71 -9.12
C PRO A 128 -17.08 1.67 -7.58
N THR A 129 -17.00 2.84 -6.94
CA THR A 129 -17.22 3.06 -5.51
C THR A 129 -17.90 4.41 -5.25
N ALA A 130 -18.42 4.61 -4.04
CA ALA A 130 -18.87 5.92 -3.57
C ALA A 130 -17.67 6.91 -3.49
N PRO A 131 -17.90 8.22 -3.74
CA PRO A 131 -16.84 9.22 -3.65
C PRO A 131 -16.17 9.26 -2.27
N LEU A 132 -14.83 9.22 -2.26
CA LEU A 132 -14.06 9.25 -1.01
C LEU A 132 -14.01 10.65 -0.38
N ALA A 133 -14.17 11.68 -1.20
CA ALA A 133 -14.30 13.07 -0.78
C ALA A 133 -15.39 13.77 -1.62
N PRO A 134 -16.17 14.68 -1.03
CA PRO A 134 -17.21 15.42 -1.76
C PRO A 134 -16.63 16.23 -2.93
N GLY A 135 -17.32 16.26 -4.08
CA GLY A 135 -16.91 17.04 -5.24
C GLY A 135 -15.63 16.55 -5.91
N THR A 136 -15.25 15.28 -5.71
CA THR A 136 -14.02 14.72 -6.28
C THR A 136 -14.32 13.60 -7.27
N ASN A 137 -13.47 13.52 -8.29
CA ASN A 137 -13.36 12.40 -9.21
C ASN A 137 -11.99 11.78 -9.03
N GLY A 138 -11.88 10.46 -9.12
CA GLY A 138 -10.62 9.81 -8.90
C GLY A 138 -10.64 8.30 -9.03
N ILE A 139 -9.44 7.75 -8.88
CA ILE A 139 -9.19 6.32 -8.85
C ILE A 139 -8.24 6.00 -7.70
N ALA A 140 -8.47 4.87 -7.07
CA ALA A 140 -7.68 4.36 -5.97
C ALA A 140 -7.14 2.97 -6.29
N PHE A 141 -5.86 2.78 -6.03
CA PHE A 141 -5.12 1.56 -6.25
C PHE A 141 -4.79 0.90 -4.91
N PRO A 142 -5.44 -0.22 -4.55
CA PRO A 142 -5.05 -0.99 -3.39
C PRO A 142 -3.64 -1.57 -3.59
N VAL A 143 -2.79 -1.41 -2.59
CA VAL A 143 -1.37 -1.80 -2.64
C VAL A 143 -0.98 -2.56 -1.39
N HIS A 144 -0.02 -3.46 -1.54
CA HIS A 144 0.45 -4.35 -0.49
C HIS A 144 1.98 -4.36 -0.46
N ALA A 145 2.52 -4.61 0.72
CA ALA A 145 3.94 -4.80 0.98
C ALA A 145 4.12 -5.94 2.00
N ASP A 146 5.37 -6.23 2.33
CA ASP A 146 5.74 -7.29 3.26
C ASP A 146 5.02 -7.17 4.62
N ARG A 147 4.99 -8.28 5.37
CA ARG A 147 4.42 -8.36 6.73
C ARG A 147 2.94 -7.97 6.81
N GLY A 148 2.19 -8.20 5.72
CA GLY A 148 0.77 -7.90 5.65
C GLY A 148 0.43 -6.41 5.67
N GLN A 149 1.41 -5.54 5.38
CA GLN A 149 1.15 -4.11 5.22
C GLN A 149 0.35 -3.90 3.94
N CYS A 150 -0.77 -3.20 4.06
CA CYS A 150 -1.60 -2.81 2.93
C CYS A 150 -1.94 -1.32 3.02
N GLY A 151 -2.32 -0.76 1.89
CA GLY A 151 -2.54 0.65 1.74
C GLY A 151 -3.31 0.98 0.47
N LEU A 152 -3.41 2.27 0.21
CA LEU A 152 -4.12 2.83 -0.92
C LEU A 152 -3.27 3.94 -1.52
N VAL A 153 -3.09 3.92 -2.84
CA VAL A 153 -2.59 5.08 -3.59
C VAL A 153 -3.78 5.68 -4.33
N VAL A 154 -4.07 6.94 -4.08
CA VAL A 154 -5.24 7.65 -4.62
C VAL A 154 -4.77 8.73 -5.57
N PHE A 155 -5.46 8.86 -6.70
CA PHE A 155 -5.30 9.96 -7.64
C PHE A 155 -6.65 10.64 -7.84
N LEU A 156 -6.65 11.97 -7.80
CA LEU A 156 -7.83 12.81 -7.91
C LEU A 156 -7.67 13.75 -9.12
N GLY A 157 -8.75 14.03 -9.83
CA GLY A 157 -8.76 14.96 -10.95
C GLY A 157 -9.94 14.73 -11.88
N SER A 158 -10.42 15.80 -12.51
CA SER A 158 -11.50 15.72 -13.50
C SER A 158 -11.01 15.22 -14.87
N GLU A 159 -9.75 15.52 -15.20
CA GLU A 159 -9.13 15.26 -16.50
C GLU A 159 -8.23 14.00 -16.50
N ILE A 160 -8.44 13.07 -15.56
CA ILE A 160 -7.64 11.85 -15.50
C ILE A 160 -7.83 11.07 -16.80
N ALA A 161 -6.72 10.66 -17.41
CA ALA A 161 -6.68 9.86 -18.63
C ALA A 161 -6.08 8.49 -18.35
N LEU A 162 -6.85 7.43 -18.59
CA LEU A 162 -6.44 6.05 -18.37
C LEU A 162 -6.97 5.13 -19.48
N THR A 163 -6.16 4.12 -19.81
CA THR A 163 -6.51 2.95 -20.62
C THR A 163 -6.24 1.70 -19.76
N ASP A 164 -6.67 0.51 -20.18
CA ASP A 164 -6.38 -0.72 -19.42
C ASP A 164 -4.86 -0.99 -19.29
N ASP A 165 -4.09 -0.69 -20.32
CA ASP A 165 -2.63 -0.83 -20.30
C ASP A 165 -1.98 0.13 -19.29
N THR A 166 -2.36 1.41 -19.33
CA THR A 166 -1.81 2.40 -18.39
C THR A 166 -2.33 2.15 -16.97
N LEU A 167 -3.55 1.64 -16.79
CA LEU A 167 -4.07 1.23 -15.49
C LEU A 167 -3.15 0.19 -14.83
N CYS A 168 -2.74 -0.84 -15.58
CA CYS A 168 -1.86 -1.88 -15.08
C CYS A 168 -0.45 -1.34 -14.75
N GLU A 169 0.11 -0.48 -15.62
CA GLU A 169 1.41 0.16 -15.39
C GLU A 169 1.41 1.02 -14.12
N ILE A 170 0.39 1.87 -13.97
CA ILE A 170 0.25 2.79 -12.85
C ILE A 170 0.03 2.03 -11.55
N HIS A 171 -0.71 0.91 -11.59
CA HIS A 171 -0.88 0.04 -10.44
C HIS A 171 0.45 -0.63 -10.04
N ALA A 172 1.22 -1.14 -10.99
CA ALA A 172 2.54 -1.72 -10.73
C ALA A 172 3.51 -0.70 -10.11
N ARG A 173 3.53 0.53 -10.63
CA ARG A 173 4.31 1.64 -10.07
C ARG A 173 3.84 2.03 -8.67
N SER A 174 2.54 1.98 -8.42
CA SER A 174 1.94 2.21 -7.09
C SER A 174 2.36 1.15 -6.08
N PHE A 175 2.40 -0.13 -6.45
CA PHE A 175 2.94 -1.21 -5.60
C PHE A 175 4.42 -0.97 -5.26
N ALA A 176 5.24 -0.66 -6.26
CA ALA A 176 6.67 -0.42 -6.05
C ALA A 176 6.93 0.79 -5.14
N LEU A 177 6.18 1.88 -5.34
CA LEU A 177 6.21 3.06 -4.49
C LEU A 177 5.83 2.71 -3.05
N PHE A 178 4.71 2.00 -2.87
CA PHE A 178 4.23 1.62 -1.54
C PHE A 178 5.21 0.71 -0.81
N ALA A 179 5.77 -0.30 -1.48
CA ALA A 179 6.77 -1.18 -0.90
C ALA A 179 8.02 -0.41 -0.43
N ALA A 180 8.48 0.59 -1.19
CA ALA A 180 9.58 1.45 -0.77
C ALA A 180 9.23 2.30 0.47
N VAL A 181 8.03 2.87 0.51
CA VAL A 181 7.56 3.69 1.64
C VAL A 181 7.31 2.83 2.89
N ALA A 182 6.80 1.61 2.73
CA ALA A 182 6.56 0.68 3.83
C ALA A 182 7.86 0.26 4.55
N ARG A 183 8.99 0.19 3.81
CA ARG A 183 10.31 -0.11 4.41
C ARG A 183 10.84 1.01 5.32
N ILE A 184 10.61 2.27 4.96
CA ILE A 184 11.04 3.44 5.76
C ILE A 184 10.05 3.82 6.85
N ARG A 185 8.77 3.44 6.69
CA ARG A 185 7.71 3.56 7.70
C ARG A 185 7.33 2.17 8.17
N PRO A 186 8.18 1.48 8.96
CA PRO A 186 7.74 0.26 9.64
C PRO A 186 6.50 0.66 10.42
N GLY A 187 5.36 0.06 10.07
CA GLY A 187 4.06 0.54 10.54
C GLY A 187 4.01 0.59 12.07
N ASP A 188 2.92 1.16 12.59
CA ASP A 188 2.54 1.14 14.00
C ASP A 188 2.34 -0.29 14.58
N THR A 189 2.81 -1.34 13.88
CA THR A 189 3.31 -2.58 14.47
C THR A 189 4.32 -2.36 15.61
N GLY A 190 4.80 -1.12 15.82
CA GLY A 190 5.54 -0.68 17.01
C GLY A 190 4.85 -0.92 18.36
N ARG A 191 3.60 -1.42 18.40
CA ARG A 191 2.98 -1.92 19.65
C ARG A 191 2.94 -3.45 19.77
N THR A 192 3.22 -4.20 18.71
CA THR A 192 3.55 -5.62 18.86
C THR A 192 4.96 -5.66 19.41
N ARG A 193 5.09 -5.80 20.74
CA ARG A 193 6.39 -6.05 21.40
C ARG A 193 7.15 -7.03 20.53
N SER A 194 8.37 -6.68 20.13
CA SER A 194 9.16 -7.50 19.22
C SER A 194 9.15 -8.96 19.70
N ILE A 195 8.68 -9.84 18.82
CA ILE A 195 8.73 -11.27 19.04
C ILE A 195 10.17 -11.69 18.80
N SER A 196 10.77 -12.31 19.81
CA SER A 196 12.12 -12.83 19.74
C SER A 196 12.19 -14.00 18.77
N LYS A 197 13.38 -14.28 18.26
CA LYS A 197 13.62 -15.42 17.36
C LYS A 197 13.15 -16.75 17.97
N ARG A 198 13.35 -16.95 19.28
CA ARG A 198 12.92 -18.17 19.99
C ARG A 198 11.40 -18.29 20.10
N GLU A 199 10.72 -17.18 20.40
CA GLU A 199 9.25 -17.14 20.37
C GLU A 199 8.69 -17.45 18.98
N LEU A 200 9.33 -16.93 17.94
CA LEU A 200 8.98 -17.18 16.55
C LEU A 200 9.18 -18.66 16.15
N GLU A 201 10.30 -19.27 16.55
CA GLU A 201 10.59 -20.70 16.35
C GLU A 201 9.52 -21.58 17.01
N CYS A 202 9.14 -21.29 18.26
CA CYS A 202 8.06 -22.00 18.95
C CYS A 202 6.70 -21.85 18.22
N LEU A 203 6.38 -20.64 17.75
CA LEU A 203 5.16 -20.37 16.99
C LEU A 203 5.14 -21.13 15.65
N LYS A 204 6.26 -21.18 14.91
CA LYS A 204 6.38 -21.95 13.65
C LYS A 204 6.11 -23.43 13.87
N LEU A 205 6.73 -24.03 14.88
CA LEU A 205 6.50 -25.44 15.19
C LEU A 205 5.07 -25.71 15.64
N THR A 206 4.46 -24.76 16.36
CA THR A 206 3.03 -24.84 16.74
C THR A 206 2.13 -24.76 15.50
N ALA A 207 2.45 -23.92 14.52
CA ALA A 207 1.72 -23.82 13.25
C ALA A 207 1.77 -25.14 12.47
N ASN A 208 2.88 -25.87 12.56
CA ASN A 208 3.06 -27.20 11.99
C ASN A 208 2.37 -28.33 12.79
N GLY A 209 1.60 -28.01 13.83
CA GLY A 209 0.85 -28.98 14.62
C GLY A 209 1.64 -29.69 15.73
N ASN A 210 2.86 -29.25 16.04
CA ASN A 210 3.67 -29.86 17.10
C ASN A 210 3.12 -29.52 18.50
N THR A 211 3.15 -30.49 19.38
CA THR A 211 2.85 -30.37 20.81
C THR A 211 3.99 -29.65 21.56
N SER A 212 3.70 -29.13 22.75
CA SER A 212 4.72 -28.46 23.58
C SER A 212 5.91 -29.37 23.93
N GLU A 213 5.69 -30.69 24.01
CA GLU A 213 6.71 -31.70 24.26
C GLU A 213 7.62 -31.92 23.05
N GLU A 214 7.04 -32.01 21.86
CA GLU A 214 7.77 -32.10 20.60
C GLU A 214 8.57 -30.83 20.33
N ILE A 215 7.98 -29.65 20.56
CA ILE A 215 8.65 -28.35 20.44
C ILE A 215 9.86 -28.29 21.38
N ALA A 216 9.70 -28.70 22.64
CA ALA A 216 10.77 -28.73 23.62
C ALA A 216 11.92 -29.65 23.16
N LYS A 217 11.59 -30.84 22.64
CA LYS A 217 12.56 -31.79 22.09
C LYS A 217 13.30 -31.23 20.86
N LEU A 218 12.58 -30.63 19.91
CA LEU A 218 13.14 -30.07 18.68
C LEU A 218 14.06 -28.88 18.96
N LEU A 219 13.67 -28.00 19.87
CA LEU A 219 14.44 -26.78 20.20
C LEU A 219 15.46 -26.98 21.32
N LYS A 220 15.58 -28.20 21.87
CA LYS A 220 16.43 -28.52 23.03
C LYS A 220 16.14 -27.62 24.24
N LEU A 221 14.86 -27.45 24.55
CA LEU A 221 14.34 -26.66 25.66
C LEU A 221 13.60 -27.57 26.64
N SER A 222 13.29 -27.05 27.84
CA SER A 222 12.29 -27.69 28.70
C SER A 222 10.87 -27.41 28.19
N VAL A 223 9.93 -28.31 28.49
CA VAL A 223 8.50 -28.11 28.18
C VAL A 223 7.97 -26.83 28.82
N HIS A 224 8.44 -26.51 30.03
CA HIS A 224 8.11 -25.28 30.73
C HIS A 224 8.58 -24.04 29.94
N THR A 225 9.82 -24.04 29.47
CA THR A 225 10.38 -22.94 28.67
C THR A 225 9.66 -22.77 27.33
N ALA A 226 9.33 -23.87 26.65
CA ALA A 226 8.54 -23.83 25.41
C ALA A 226 7.15 -23.20 25.66
N ASN A 227 6.46 -23.62 26.72
CA ASN A 227 5.16 -23.04 27.12
C ASN A 227 5.28 -21.56 27.51
N GLN A 228 6.38 -21.16 28.16
CA GLN A 228 6.64 -19.77 28.50
C GLN A 228 6.79 -18.91 27.24
N TYR A 229 7.56 -19.36 26.24
CA TYR A 229 7.67 -18.65 24.97
C TYR A 229 6.34 -18.55 24.21
N LEU A 230 5.53 -19.62 24.19
CA LEU A 230 4.21 -19.58 23.57
C LEU A 230 3.24 -18.65 24.30
N THR A 231 3.30 -18.60 25.63
CA THR A 231 2.50 -17.68 26.45
C THR A 231 2.89 -16.24 26.20
N GLN A 232 4.20 -15.94 26.19
CA GLN A 232 4.70 -14.60 25.86
C GLN A 232 4.29 -14.20 24.45
N SER A 233 4.42 -15.10 23.47
CA SER A 233 3.98 -14.86 22.08
C SER A 233 2.48 -14.54 21.99
N THR A 234 1.66 -15.30 22.72
CA THR A 234 0.20 -15.11 22.80
C THR A 234 -0.13 -13.72 23.37
N GLN A 235 0.54 -13.31 24.45
CA GLN A 235 0.38 -11.97 25.03
C GLN A 235 0.86 -10.87 24.08
N LYS A 236 2.05 -11.02 23.46
CA LYS A 236 2.61 -10.02 22.54
C LYS A 236 1.75 -9.81 21.29
N LEU A 237 1.05 -10.85 20.82
CA LEU A 237 0.11 -10.80 19.70
C LEU A 237 -1.32 -10.41 20.10
N ASN A 238 -1.55 -10.10 21.39
CA ASN A 238 -2.88 -9.86 21.95
C ASN A 238 -3.87 -10.98 21.57
N ALA A 239 -3.43 -12.24 21.61
CA ALA A 239 -4.25 -13.41 21.30
C ALA A 239 -4.81 -14.02 22.59
N VAL A 240 -5.97 -14.66 22.50
CA VAL A 240 -6.64 -15.34 23.62
C VAL A 240 -6.19 -16.80 23.79
N ASN A 241 -5.61 -17.39 22.74
CA ASN A 241 -5.06 -18.74 22.78
C ASN A 241 -3.92 -18.92 21.75
N ARG A 242 -3.18 -20.03 21.87
CA ARG A 242 -2.02 -20.32 21.00
C ARG A 242 -2.39 -20.44 19.52
N ASN A 243 -3.59 -20.94 19.19
CA ASN A 243 -4.03 -21.09 17.80
C ASN A 243 -4.34 -19.72 17.17
N GLN A 244 -4.97 -18.82 17.92
CA GLN A 244 -5.20 -17.45 17.49
C GLN A 244 -3.86 -16.69 17.39
N ALA A 245 -2.89 -16.98 18.26
CA ALA A 245 -1.54 -16.43 18.15
C ALA A 245 -0.87 -16.87 16.84
N VAL A 246 -0.96 -18.16 16.48
CA VAL A 246 -0.49 -18.68 15.19
C VAL A 246 -1.18 -17.99 14.02
N ALA A 247 -2.52 -17.91 14.02
CA ALA A 247 -3.27 -17.26 12.95
C ALA A 247 -2.89 -15.77 12.78
N LYS A 248 -2.68 -15.04 13.88
CA LYS A 248 -2.20 -13.66 13.84
C LYS A 248 -0.76 -13.56 13.33
N ALA A 249 0.12 -14.47 13.74
CA ALA A 249 1.51 -14.49 13.30
C ALA A 249 1.62 -14.77 11.78
N LEU A 250 0.82 -15.70 11.25
CA LEU A 250 0.71 -15.96 9.81
C LEU A 250 0.20 -14.73 9.04
N ARG A 251 -0.89 -14.11 9.53
CA ARG A 251 -1.48 -12.92 8.90
C ARG A 251 -0.54 -11.71 8.88
N LEU A 252 0.32 -11.59 9.89
CA LEU A 252 1.34 -10.54 9.98
C LEU A 252 2.63 -10.90 9.22
N GLY A 253 2.70 -12.07 8.58
CA GLY A 253 3.91 -12.54 7.87
C GLY A 253 5.11 -12.72 8.80
N LEU A 254 4.88 -13.02 10.08
CA LEU A 254 5.94 -13.32 11.05
C LEU A 254 6.41 -14.78 10.90
N ILE A 255 5.50 -15.67 10.51
CA ILE A 255 5.73 -17.09 10.26
C ILE A 255 5.05 -17.49 8.95
N GLU A 256 5.45 -18.62 8.40
CA GLU A 256 4.99 -19.20 7.13
C GLU A 256 4.50 -20.62 7.37
#